data_AF-A0A9X6AGX7-F1
#
_entry.id   AF-A0A9X6AGX7-F1
#
_cell.length_a   1.000
_cell.length_b   1.000
_cell.length_c   1.000
_cell.angle_alpha   90.00
_cell.angle_beta   90.00
_cell.angle_gamma   90.00
#
_symmetry.space_group_name_H-M   'P 1'
#
loop_
_entity.id
_entity.type
_entity.pdbx_description
1 polymer ?
#
loop_
_entity_poly.entity_id
_entity_poly.type
_entity_poly.pdbx_seq_one_letter_code
_entity_poly.pdbx_strand_id
1 'polypeptide(L)'
;MHRDADGTYRACVKGAPLELLARCDAIDREGTGTPLTEASRAEVVAAADDMAGQGLRVLAVARRRVPGPRPALGDLESELTLLGLSGMYDPPRPEVRDAVDACRRAGIRIVMV
;
A
#
# COMPACT_ATOMS: atom_id res chain seq x y z
N MET A 1 -3.75 12.76 9.73
CA MET A 1 -4.14 12.69 11.16
C MET A 1 -5.51 13.32 11.32
N HIS A 2 -6.40 12.69 12.08
CA HIS A 2 -7.75 13.15 12.40
C HIS A 2 -7.97 13.04 13.91
N ARG A 3 -8.81 13.89 14.49
CA ARG A 3 -9.21 13.80 15.90
C ARG A 3 -10.65 13.27 15.95
N ASP A 4 -10.82 12.07 16.50
CA ASP A 4 -12.10 11.42 16.71
C ASP A 4 -12.91 12.18 17.79
N ALA A 5 -14.23 11.97 17.83
CA ALA A 5 -15.14 12.66 18.77
C ALA A 5 -14.85 12.36 20.26
N ASP A 6 -14.27 11.19 20.54
CA ASP A 6 -13.82 10.76 21.87
C ASP A 6 -12.50 11.41 22.32
N GLY A 7 -11.90 12.24 21.45
CA GLY A 7 -10.62 12.91 21.70
C GLY A 7 -9.38 12.11 21.29
N THR A 8 -9.55 10.89 20.78
CA THR A 8 -8.46 10.05 20.26
C THR A 8 -7.94 10.62 18.93
N TYR A 9 -6.63 10.61 18.73
CA TYR A 9 -6.03 10.93 17.44
C TYR A 9 -5.89 9.67 16.58
N ARG A 10 -6.33 9.74 15.33
CA ARG A 10 -6.15 8.69 14.34
C ARG A 10 -5.21 9.15 13.24
N ALA A 11 -4.12 8.42 13.04
CA ALA A 11 -3.29 8.54 11.85
C ALA A 11 -3.72 7.48 10.83
N CYS A 12 -3.84 7.88 9.57
CA CYS A 12 -3.99 6.97 8.44
C CYS A 12 -2.78 7.19 7.55
N VAL A 13 -2.01 6.14 7.31
CA VAL A 13 -0.77 6.15 6.55
C VAL A 13 -0.95 5.25 5.34
N LYS A 14 -0.46 5.71 4.18
CA LYS A 14 -0.41 4.89 2.96
C LYS A 14 0.99 4.94 2.38
N GLY A 15 1.43 3.86 1.76
CA GLY A 15 2.79 3.78 1.23
C GLY A 15 3.04 2.53 0.42
N ALA A 16 4.30 2.35 0.02
CA ALA A 16 4.74 1.11 -0.60
C ALA A 16 4.49 -0.07 0.36
N PRO A 17 4.01 -1.23 -0.13
CA PRO A 17 3.63 -2.34 0.73
C PRO A 17 4.70 -2.77 1.73
N LEU A 18 5.94 -3.01 1.26
CA LEU A 18 7.04 -3.47 2.10
C LEU A 18 7.48 -2.43 3.14
N GLU A 19 7.64 -1.18 2.72
CA GLU A 19 8.05 -0.06 3.59
C GLU A 19 7.04 0.20 4.70
N LEU A 20 5.75 0.16 4.37
CA LEU A 20 4.70 0.38 5.35
C LEU A 20 4.52 -0.85 6.26
N LEU A 21 4.62 -2.07 5.72
CA LEU A 21 4.59 -3.30 6.50
C LEU A 21 5.74 -3.34 7.53
N ALA A 22 6.94 -2.84 7.18
CA ALA A 22 8.07 -2.73 8.12
C ALA A 22 7.78 -1.87 9.36
N ARG A 23 6.75 -1.01 9.29
CA ARG A 23 6.35 -0.09 10.36
C ARG A 23 5.10 -0.56 11.13
N CYS A 24 4.56 -1.73 10.76
CA CYS A 24 3.39 -2.33 11.40
C CYS A 24 3.79 -3.37 12.45
N ASP A 25 3.08 -3.36 13.59
CA ASP A 25 3.15 -4.36 14.65
C ASP A 25 1.88 -5.23 14.72
N ALA A 26 0.80 -4.79 14.07
CA ALA A 26 -0.48 -5.45 14.05
C ALA A 26 -1.10 -5.45 12.65
N ILE A 27 -2.07 -6.34 12.44
CA ILE A 27 -2.92 -6.42 11.26
C ILE A 27 -4.39 -6.43 11.69
N ASP A 28 -5.22 -5.68 10.99
CA ASP A 28 -6.66 -5.70 11.19
C ASP A 28 -7.24 -6.98 10.58
N ARG A 29 -7.90 -7.77 11.42
CA ARG A 29 -8.73 -8.90 11.02
C ARG A 29 -10.12 -8.66 11.59
N GLU A 30 -11.09 -8.45 10.72
CA GLU A 30 -12.49 -8.22 11.09
C GLU A 30 -12.69 -7.07 12.09
N GLY A 31 -11.92 -5.98 11.94
CA GLY A 31 -11.97 -4.82 12.84
C GLY A 31 -11.14 -4.96 14.12
N THR A 32 -10.52 -6.11 14.35
CA THR A 32 -9.66 -6.38 15.50
C THR A 32 -8.19 -6.36 15.08
N GLY A 33 -7.37 -5.54 15.77
CA GLY A 33 -5.93 -5.57 15.57
C GLY A 33 -5.32 -6.80 16.24
N THR A 34 -4.78 -7.72 15.45
CA THR A 34 -4.03 -8.88 15.93
C THR A 34 -2.53 -8.69 15.67
N PRO A 35 -1.64 -9.29 16.49
CA PRO A 35 -0.20 -9.15 16.27
C PRO A 35 0.22 -9.59 14.87
N LEU A 36 1.08 -8.80 14.23
CA LEU A 36 1.63 -9.12 12.91
C LEU A 36 2.70 -10.20 13.05
N THR A 37 2.29 -11.46 12.90
CA THR A 37 3.20 -12.61 12.89
C THR A 37 4.00 -12.69 11.59
N GLU A 38 5.12 -13.44 11.59
CA GLU A 38 5.89 -13.68 10.36
C GLU A 38 5.06 -14.37 9.28
N ALA A 39 4.17 -15.29 9.65
CA ALA A 39 3.25 -15.93 8.72
C ALA A 39 2.29 -14.92 8.07
N SER A 40 1.70 -14.02 8.86
CA SER A 40 0.85 -12.94 8.34
C SER A 40 1.64 -11.92 7.51
N ARG A 41 2.92 -11.70 7.85
CA ARG A 41 3.82 -10.84 7.09
C ARG A 41 4.07 -11.42 5.70
N ALA A 42 4.40 -12.72 5.63
CA ALA A 42 4.59 -13.44 4.38
C ALA A 42 3.31 -13.46 3.51
N GLU A 43 2.14 -13.65 4.11
CA GLU A 43 0.83 -13.58 3.43
C GLU A 43 0.63 -12.22 2.74
N VAL A 44 0.92 -11.12 3.43
CA VAL A 44 0.78 -9.76 2.88
C VAL A 44 1.77 -9.51 1.75
N VAL A 45 3.01 -9.99 1.88
CA VAL A 45 4.03 -9.86 0.83
C VAL A 45 3.61 -10.62 -0.42
N ALA A 46 3.18 -11.87 -0.27
CA ALA A 46 2.69 -12.68 -1.39
C ALA A 46 1.50 -12.02 -2.09
N ALA A 47 0.53 -11.48 -1.34
CA ALA A 47 -0.60 -10.76 -1.92
C ALA A 47 -0.17 -9.49 -2.67
N ALA A 48 0.81 -8.74 -2.15
CA ALA A 48 1.35 -7.56 -2.82
C ALA A 48 2.06 -7.93 -4.13
N ASP A 49 2.85 -9.00 -4.12
CA ASP A 49 3.55 -9.51 -5.29
C ASP A 49 2.59 -10.04 -6.36
N ASP A 50 1.54 -10.76 -5.97
CA ASP A 50 0.50 -11.24 -6.88
C ASP A 50 -0.21 -10.07 -7.59
N MET A 51 -0.56 -9.02 -6.83
CA MET A 51 -1.17 -7.82 -7.39
C MET A 51 -0.22 -7.07 -8.32
N ALA A 52 1.05 -6.95 -7.94
CA ALA A 52 2.08 -6.34 -8.78
C ALA A 52 2.33 -7.14 -10.08
N GLY A 53 2.32 -8.48 -9.99
CA GLY A 53 2.43 -9.40 -11.13
C GLY A 53 1.27 -9.27 -12.13
N GLN A 54 0.12 -8.77 -11.69
CA GLN A 54 -1.01 -8.40 -12.55
C GLN A 54 -0.87 -7.01 -13.18
N GLY A 55 0.26 -6.32 -12.96
CA GLY A 55 0.51 -4.98 -13.47
C GLY A 55 -0.21 -3.88 -12.68
N LEU A 56 -0.67 -4.17 -11.45
CA LEU A 56 -1.30 -3.18 -10.59
C LEU A 56 -0.24 -2.39 -9.83
N ARG A 57 -0.45 -1.08 -9.70
CA ARG A 57 0.26 -0.29 -8.68
C ARG A 57 -0.36 -0.61 -7.33
N VAL A 58 0.43 -1.14 -6.40
CA VAL A 58 -0.03 -1.58 -5.08
C VAL A 58 0.35 -0.55 -4.02
N LEU A 59 -0.61 -0.22 -3.15
CA LEU A 59 -0.39 0.59 -1.95
C LEU A 59 -0.88 -0.17 -0.72
N ALA A 60 -0.09 -0.16 0.36
CA ALA A 60 -0.59 -0.55 1.67
C ALA A 60 -1.23 0.64 2.39
N VAL A 61 -2.22 0.34 3.21
CA VAL A 61 -2.87 1.32 4.09
C VAL A 61 -2.83 0.79 5.52
N ALA A 62 -2.46 1.65 6.45
CA ALA A 62 -2.42 1.33 7.87
C ALA A 62 -2.94 2.49 8.70
N ARG A 63 -3.27 2.20 9.96
CA ARG A 63 -3.73 3.20 10.93
C ARG A 63 -2.99 3.09 12.25
N ARG A 64 -2.96 4.20 12.99
CA ARG A 64 -2.62 4.21 14.42
C ARG A 64 -3.62 5.04 15.18
N ARG A 65 -3.99 4.57 16.38
CA ARG A 65 -4.83 5.32 17.33
C ARG A 65 -3.97 5.73 18.51
N VAL A 66 -3.95 7.02 18.80
CA VAL A 66 -3.16 7.62 19.88
C VAL A 66 -4.14 8.34 20.81
N PRO A 67 -4.46 7.75 21.98
CA PRO A 67 -5.24 8.44 22.99
C PRO A 67 -4.42 9.56 23.65
N GLY A 68 -5.10 10.59 24.14
CA GLY A 68 -4.48 11.66 24.93
C GLY A 68 -4.04 12.90 24.12
N PRO A 69 -2.90 13.53 24.45
CA PRO A 69 -2.49 14.80 23.84
C PRO A 69 -2.16 14.62 22.35
N ARG A 70 -2.19 15.74 21.60
CA ARG A 70 -1.89 15.73 20.17
C ARG A 70 -0.47 15.23 19.92
N PRO A 71 -0.27 14.12 19.19
CA PRO A 71 1.06 13.61 18.87
C PRO A 71 1.77 14.50 17.85
N ALA A 72 3.10 14.48 17.85
CA ALA A 72 3.88 15.08 16.79
C ALA A 72 3.76 14.24 15.51
N LEU A 73 3.84 14.88 14.34
CA LEU A 73 3.64 14.18 13.06
C LEU A 73 4.68 13.08 12.81
N GLY A 74 5.94 13.30 13.23
CA GLY A 74 7.02 12.32 13.04
C GLY A 74 6.82 11.03 13.82
N ASP A 75 6.06 11.08 14.92
CA ASP A 75 5.83 9.91 15.77
C ASP A 75 4.71 9.01 15.26
N LEU A 76 3.97 9.44 14.23
CA LEU A 76 2.75 8.75 13.77
C LEU A 76 3.00 7.65 12.73
N GLU A 77 4.22 7.50 12.25
CA GLU A 77 4.57 6.56 11.17
C GLU A 77 5.16 5.23 11.68
N SER A 78 5.05 4.91 12.97
CA SER A 78 5.45 3.63 13.58
C SER A 78 4.31 3.01 14.38
N GLU A 79 4.44 1.75 14.83
CA GLU A 79 3.42 1.02 15.62
C GLU A 79 2.05 1.04 14.92
N LEU A 80 2.07 0.72 13.63
CA LEU A 80 0.90 0.79 12.78
C LEU A 80 0.13 -0.54 12.79
N THR A 81 -1.19 -0.45 12.71
CA THR A 81 -2.06 -1.57 12.37
C THR A 81 -2.33 -1.57 10.87
N LEU A 82 -1.82 -2.58 10.15
CA LEU A 82 -2.09 -2.76 8.73
C LEU A 82 -3.58 -3.00 8.50
N LEU A 83 -4.19 -2.27 7.57
CA LEU A 83 -5.59 -2.45 7.18
C LEU A 83 -5.76 -3.30 5.93
N GLY A 84 -4.78 -3.25 5.04
CA GLY A 84 -4.77 -4.04 3.82
C GLY A 84 -4.03 -3.38 2.67
N LEU A 85 -4.21 -3.97 1.50
CA LEU A 85 -3.62 -3.54 0.23
C LEU A 85 -4.69 -3.01 -0.70
N SER A 86 -4.31 -2.06 -1.55
CA SER A 86 -5.13 -1.53 -2.62
C SER A 86 -4.34 -1.57 -3.92
N GLY A 87 -4.93 -2.18 -4.95
CA GLY A 87 -4.36 -2.26 -6.29
C GLY A 87 -5.08 -1.29 -7.21
N MET A 88 -4.31 -0.47 -7.90
CA MET A 88 -4.83 0.44 -8.92
C MET A 88 -4.23 0.06 -10.27
N TYR A 89 -5.11 -0.17 -11.24
CA TYR A 89 -4.73 -0.36 -12.62
C TYR A 89 -4.53 1.02 -13.27
N ASP A 90 -3.36 1.24 -13.86
CA ASP A 90 -3.09 2.41 -14.68
C ASP A 90 -3.18 2.00 -16.16
N PRO A 91 -4.34 2.18 -16.81
CA PRO A 91 -4.53 1.71 -18.17
C PRO A 91 -3.57 2.43 -19.12
N PRO A 92 -2.87 1.70 -20.01
CA PRO A 92 -2.12 2.34 -21.08
C PRO A 92 -3.10 3.14 -21.94
N ARG A 93 -2.65 4.31 -22.43
CA ARG A 93 -3.50 5.14 -23.28
C ARG A 93 -3.87 4.38 -24.55
N PRO A 94 -5.09 4.55 -25.10
CA PRO A 94 -5.55 3.78 -26.27
C PRO A 94 -4.58 3.84 -27.46
N GLU A 95 -3.98 5.01 -27.70
CA GLU A 95 -3.04 5.25 -28.81
C GLU A 95 -1.70 4.50 -28.68
N VAL A 96 -1.34 4.04 -27.47
CA VAL A 96 -0.06 3.36 -27.22
C VAL A 96 0.00 2.04 -27.97
N ARG A 97 -1.13 1.34 -28.13
CA ARG A 97 -1.19 0.06 -28.85
C ARG A 97 -0.74 0.22 -30.29
N ASP A 98 -1.30 1.18 -31.00
CA ASP A 98 -1.00 1.42 -32.41
C ASP A 98 0.45 1.88 -32.60
N ALA A 99 0.95 2.73 -31.70
CA ALA A 99 2.33 3.20 -31.71
C ALA A 99 3.34 2.04 -31.50
N VAL A 100 3.07 1.16 -30.53
CA VAL A 100 3.90 -0.03 -30.26
C VAL A 100 3.92 -0.96 -31.47
N ASP A 101 2.78 -1.20 -32.11
CA ASP A 101 2.68 -2.07 -33.27
C ASP A 101 3.38 -1.49 -34.51
N ALA A 102 3.31 -0.17 -34.71
CA ALA A 102 4.06 0.53 -35.76
C ALA A 102 5.58 0.40 -35.56
N CYS A 103 6.07 0.65 -34.33
CA CYS A 103 7.48 0.50 -33.98
C CYS A 103 7.98 -0.93 -34.20
N ARG A 104 7.20 -1.95 -33.79
CA ARG A 104 7.53 -3.36 -34.02
C ARG A 104 7.63 -3.69 -35.51
N ARG A 105 6.67 -3.24 -36.34
CA ARG A 105 6.71 -3.44 -37.81
C ARG A 105 7.91 -2.77 -38.47
N ALA A 106 8.36 -1.65 -37.93
CA ALA A 106 9.55 -0.93 -38.39
C ALA A 106 10.88 -1.55 -37.89
N GLY A 107 10.85 -2.64 -37.12
CA GLY A 107 12.04 -3.26 -36.53
C GLY A 107 12.67 -2.45 -35.38
N ILE A 108 11.92 -1.48 -34.81
CA ILE A 108 12.40 -0.65 -33.71
C ILE A 108 12.24 -1.43 -32.40
N ARG A 109 13.34 -1.59 -31.66
CA ARG A 109 13.34 -2.21 -30.33
C ARG A 109 12.73 -1.26 -29.31
N ILE A 110 11.69 -1.72 -28.62
CA ILE A 110 11.03 -1.00 -27.52
C ILE A 110 11.57 -1.53 -26.19
N VAL A 111 11.85 -0.63 -25.26
CA VAL A 111 12.29 -0.95 -23.89
C VAL A 111 11.41 -0.17 -22.92
N MET A 112 10.81 -0.86 -21.94
CA MET A 112 10.20 -0.20 -20.78
C MET A 112 11.28 0.06 -19.73
N VAL A 113 11.28 1.26 -19.16
CA VAL A 113 12.21 1.71 -18.10
C VAL A 113 11.41 1.97 -16.83
#